data_AF-A0A7J3KZ86-F1
#
_entry.id   AF-A0A7J3KZ86-F1
#
_cell.length_a   1.000
_cell.length_b   1.000
_cell.length_c   1.000
_cell.angle_alpha   90.00
_cell.angle_beta   90.00
_cell.angle_gamma   90.00
#
_symmetry.space_group_name_H-M   'P 1'
#
loop_
_entity.id
_entity.type
_entity.pdbx_description
1 polymer ?
#
loop_
_entity_poly.entity_id
_entity_poly.type
_entity_poly.pdbx_seq_one_letter_code
_entity_poly.pdbx_strand_id
1 'polypeptide(L)'
;MAKCEFCGSETPMPFICSFCKGTFCSYHRLPEAHNCQMLHLARAQKPVCEEIPVFRVEEKPRGRRITSKTEILHLLTAWVVLSICFSTRYLFRTYSIIPLMFIIYFCIVGTGFIFHELAHKFTAQKYGYWSEFRLWPWGLAMALFSSL
;
A
#
# COMPACT_ATOMS: atom_id res chain seq x y z
N MET A 1 0.04 20.01 -23.67
CA MET A 1 0.98 19.56 -22.63
C MET A 1 1.50 20.78 -21.90
N ALA A 2 1.67 20.71 -20.58
CA ALA A 2 2.18 21.85 -19.80
C ALA A 2 3.70 21.75 -19.66
N LYS A 3 4.41 22.87 -19.77
CA LYS A 3 5.86 22.93 -19.60
C LYS A 3 6.20 23.26 -18.16
N CYS A 4 7.24 22.62 -17.63
CA CYS A 4 7.80 23.01 -16.34
C CYS A 4 8.43 24.40 -16.46
N GLU A 5 8.02 25.33 -15.60
CA GLU A 5 8.56 26.71 -15.59
C GLU A 5 10.02 26.80 -15.15
N PHE A 6 10.55 25.76 -14.47
CA PHE A 6 11.94 25.72 -14.02
C PHE A 6 12.90 25.09 -15.04
N CYS A 7 12.55 23.92 -15.60
CA CYS A 7 13.44 23.15 -16.48
C CYS A 7 12.96 23.04 -17.93
N GLY A 8 11.79 23.60 -18.27
CA GLY A 8 11.24 23.60 -19.62
C GLY A 8 10.69 22.26 -20.14
N SER A 9 10.82 21.18 -19.37
CA SER A 9 10.37 19.84 -19.78
C SER A 9 8.84 19.80 -19.96
N GLU A 10 8.36 19.23 -21.05
CA GLU A 10 6.94 18.99 -21.26
C GLU A 10 6.46 17.84 -20.37
N THR A 11 5.36 18.07 -19.64
CA THR A 11 4.76 17.08 -18.77
C THR A 11 3.28 16.91 -19.05
N PRO A 12 2.80 15.66 -19.12
CA PRO A 12 1.38 15.38 -19.27
C PRO A 12 0.59 15.68 -17.98
N MET A 13 1.27 15.68 -16.82
CA MET A 13 0.69 15.92 -15.51
C MET A 13 1.47 17.01 -14.76
N PRO A 14 1.07 18.29 -14.89
CA PRO A 14 1.73 19.39 -14.20
C PRO A 14 1.35 19.45 -12.73
N PHE A 15 2.32 19.79 -11.88
CA PHE A 15 2.11 20.09 -10.48
C PHE A 15 2.04 21.60 -10.28
N ILE A 16 1.05 22.08 -9.53
CA ILE A 16 0.90 23.50 -9.19
C ILE A 16 1.45 23.71 -7.78
N CYS A 17 2.43 24.61 -7.62
CA CYS A 17 2.97 24.93 -6.30
C CYS A 17 1.95 25.71 -5.46
N SER A 18 1.68 25.28 -4.23
CA SER A 18 0.73 25.96 -3.33
C SER A 18 1.12 27.40 -3.00
N PHE A 19 2.42 27.72 -3.07
CA PHE A 19 2.97 29.02 -2.68
C PHE A 19 3.12 29.99 -3.88
N CYS A 20 3.90 29.63 -4.90
CA CYS A 20 4.14 30.51 -6.07
C CYS A 20 3.13 30.33 -7.21
N LYS A 21 2.25 29.32 -7.13
CA LYS A 21 1.24 28.98 -8.17
C LYS A 21 1.78 28.62 -9.55
N GLY A 22 3.10 28.49 -9.73
CA GLY A 22 3.73 28.04 -10.97
C GLY A 22 3.49 26.55 -11.26
N THR A 23 3.70 26.18 -12.53
CA THR A 23 3.54 24.81 -13.06
C THR A 23 4.88 24.08 -13.20
N PHE A 24 4.98 22.89 -12.61
CA PHE A 24 6.24 22.13 -12.50
C PHE A 24 6.09 20.64 -12.84
N CYS A 25 7.21 19.99 -13.18
CA CYS A 25 7.29 18.55 -13.40
C CYS A 25 7.45 17.75 -12.10
N SER A 26 7.41 16.42 -12.17
CA SER A 26 7.58 15.51 -11.02
C SER A 26 8.88 15.74 -10.24
N TYR A 27 9.97 16.11 -10.93
CA TYR A 27 11.28 16.40 -10.34
C TYR A 27 11.34 17.77 -9.65
N HIS A 28 10.57 18.75 -10.13
CA HIS A 28 10.59 20.13 -9.63
C HIS A 28 9.32 20.49 -8.83
N ARG A 29 8.51 19.50 -8.43
CA ARG A 29 7.23 19.72 -7.73
C ARG A 29 7.39 20.28 -6.30
N LEU A 30 8.53 20.02 -5.64
CA LEU A 30 8.80 20.54 -4.30
C LEU A 30 9.24 22.01 -4.37
N PRO A 31 8.81 22.88 -3.42
CA PRO A 31 9.24 24.28 -3.36
C PRO A 31 10.76 24.49 -3.35
N GLU A 32 11.52 23.56 -2.76
CA GLU A 32 12.99 23.61 -2.73
C GLU A 32 13.61 23.22 -4.07
N ALA A 33 12.97 22.33 -4.82
CA ALA A 33 13.50 21.81 -6.08
C ALA A 33 13.46 22.84 -7.21
N HIS A 34 12.53 23.82 -7.16
CA HIS A 34 12.44 24.90 -8.14
C HIS A 34 12.81 26.28 -7.57
N ASN A 35 13.46 26.33 -6.41
CA ASN A 35 13.82 27.59 -5.73
C ASN A 35 12.63 28.55 -5.61
N CYS A 36 11.53 28.08 -5.03
CA CYS A 36 10.30 28.86 -4.86
C CYS A 36 10.60 30.21 -4.19
N GLN A 37 10.16 31.32 -4.79
CA GLN A 37 10.32 32.67 -4.21
C GLN A 37 9.70 32.76 -2.81
N MET A 38 8.59 32.05 -2.61
CA MET A 38 7.85 31.99 -1.34
C MET A 38 8.34 30.84 -0.43
N LEU A 39 9.57 30.35 -0.59
CA LEU A 39 10.12 29.25 0.21
C LEU A 39 10.17 29.58 1.71
N HIS A 40 10.34 30.85 2.08
CA HIS A 40 10.29 31.27 3.47
C HIS A 40 8.93 30.97 4.11
N LEU A 41 7.82 31.11 3.38
CA LEU A 41 6.48 30.78 3.88
C LEU A 41 6.30 29.26 4.07
N ALA A 42 6.95 28.45 3.22
CA ALA A 42 6.98 27.00 3.38
C ALA A 42 7.81 26.56 4.60
N ARG A 43 8.83 27.34 4.98
CA ARG A 43 9.68 27.10 6.16
C ARG A 43 9.12 27.68 7.45
N ALA A 44 8.34 28.77 7.37
CA ALA A 44 7.92 29.58 8.50
C ALA A 44 6.72 29.03 9.29
N GLN A 45 6.15 27.90 8.89
CA GLN A 45 5.11 27.25 9.68
C GLN A 45 5.60 25.87 10.11
N LYS A 46 6.43 25.86 11.15
CA LYS A 46 6.17 24.85 12.18
C LYS A 46 4.83 25.30 12.76
N PRO A 47 3.69 24.61 12.52
CA PRO A 47 2.50 24.93 13.29
C PRO A 47 2.98 24.95 14.74
N VAL A 48 2.69 26.04 15.45
CA VAL A 48 2.71 25.95 16.91
C VAL A 48 1.69 24.86 17.16
N CYS A 49 2.17 23.64 17.43
CA CYS A 49 1.34 22.67 18.10
C CYS A 49 0.98 23.40 19.38
N GLU A 50 -0.20 24.01 19.40
CA GLU A 50 -0.84 24.32 20.65
C GLU A 50 -0.73 23.04 21.44
N GLU A 51 -0.05 23.09 22.58
CA GLU A 51 0.18 21.92 23.41
C GLU A 51 -1.19 21.46 23.88
N ILE A 52 -1.85 20.63 23.07
CA ILE A 52 -2.95 19.81 23.51
C ILE A 52 -2.36 19.10 24.73
N PRO A 53 -2.97 19.21 25.93
CA PRO A 53 -2.48 18.49 27.08
C PRO A 53 -2.36 17.05 26.64
N VAL A 54 -1.11 16.59 26.51
CA VAL A 54 -0.80 15.26 26.03
C VAL A 54 -1.28 14.36 27.14
N PHE A 55 -2.55 13.96 27.07
CA PHE A 55 -3.07 12.92 27.91
C PHE A 55 -2.19 11.74 27.55
N ARG A 56 -1.24 11.44 28.43
CA ARG A 56 -0.39 10.27 28.32
C ARG A 56 -1.37 9.13 28.49
N VAL A 57 -1.95 8.70 27.37
CA VAL A 57 -2.54 7.38 27.27
C VAL A 57 -1.37 6.50 27.65
N GLU A 58 -1.42 5.94 28.86
CA GLU A 58 -0.60 4.80 29.18
C GLU A 58 -0.98 3.76 28.14
N GLU A 59 -0.18 3.70 27.07
CA GLU A 59 -0.25 2.63 26.11
C GLU A 59 0.19 1.40 26.89
N LYS A 60 -0.79 0.74 27.54
CA LYS A 60 -0.62 -0.57 28.13
C LYS A 60 0.09 -1.37 27.05
N PRO A 61 1.32 -1.87 27.29
CA PRO A 61 2.08 -2.55 26.26
C PRO A 61 1.19 -3.69 25.80
N ARG A 62 0.58 -3.51 24.62
CA ARG A 62 -0.27 -4.53 24.03
C ARG A 62 0.71 -5.64 23.73
N GLY A 63 0.76 -6.62 24.65
CA GLY A 63 1.75 -7.68 24.64
C GLY A 63 1.85 -8.21 23.22
N ARG A 64 3.09 -8.40 22.75
CA ARG A 64 3.43 -8.84 21.39
C ARG A 64 2.69 -10.14 21.07
N ARG A 65 1.42 -10.07 20.68
CA ARG A 65 0.67 -11.21 20.18
C ARG A 65 1.16 -11.41 18.77
N ILE A 66 2.06 -12.37 18.62
CA ILE A 66 2.76 -12.67 17.37
C ILE A 66 1.75 -13.00 16.28
N THR A 67 0.68 -13.76 16.58
CA THR A 67 -0.37 -14.12 15.62
C THR A 67 -1.70 -14.38 16.33
N SER A 68 -2.79 -13.92 15.71
CA SER A 68 -4.17 -14.15 16.18
C SER A 68 -4.81 -15.33 15.45
N LYS A 69 -5.73 -16.07 16.08
CA LYS A 69 -6.47 -17.15 15.39
C LYS A 69 -7.26 -16.64 14.19
N THR A 70 -7.84 -15.44 14.32
CA THR A 70 -8.58 -14.78 13.23
C THR A 70 -7.69 -14.40 12.07
N GLU A 71 -6.45 -14.00 12.37
CA GLU A 71 -5.45 -13.66 11.35
C GLU A 71 -5.03 -14.87 10.53
N ILE A 72 -4.75 -16.01 11.18
CA ILE A 72 -4.42 -17.26 10.49
C ILE A 72 -5.60 -17.69 9.60
N LEU A 73 -6.83 -17.59 10.11
CA LEU A 73 -8.02 -17.94 9.35
C LEU A 73 -8.18 -17.03 8.11
N HIS A 74 -7.96 -15.72 8.26
CA HIS A 74 -8.01 -14.78 7.15
C HIS A 74 -6.90 -15.02 6.11
N LEU A 75 -5.66 -15.30 6.55
CA LEU A 75 -4.55 -15.62 5.66
C LEU A 75 -4.81 -16.90 4.87
N LEU A 76 -5.29 -17.96 5.53
CA LEU A 76 -5.65 -19.22 4.87
C LEU A 76 -6.82 -19.03 3.89
N THR A 77 -7.84 -18.26 4.28
CA THR A 77 -8.99 -17.96 3.40
C THR A 77 -8.53 -17.20 2.15
N ALA A 78 -7.72 -16.16 2.31
CA ALA A 78 -7.16 -15.40 1.19
C ALA A 78 -6.31 -16.28 0.28
N TRP A 79 -5.42 -17.10 0.85
CA TRP A 79 -4.55 -17.98 0.09
C TRP A 79 -5.33 -18.97 -0.76
N VAL A 80 -6.30 -19.68 -0.18
CA VAL A 80 -7.11 -20.66 -0.92
C VAL A 80 -7.89 -19.98 -2.05
N VAL A 81 -8.56 -18.87 -1.76
CA VAL A 81 -9.41 -18.19 -2.75
C VAL A 81 -8.59 -17.60 -3.89
N LEU A 82 -7.45 -16.95 -3.60
CA LEU A 82 -6.56 -16.44 -4.64
C LEU A 82 -6.03 -17.58 -5.52
N SER A 83 -5.67 -18.72 -4.94
CA SER A 83 -5.22 -19.90 -5.70
C SER A 83 -6.30 -20.42 -6.64
N ILE A 84 -7.57 -20.39 -6.21
CA ILE A 84 -8.72 -20.72 -7.06
C ILE A 84 -8.83 -19.70 -8.20
N CYS A 85 -8.85 -18.39 -7.91
CA CYS A 85 -8.91 -17.31 -8.92
C CYS A 85 -7.84 -17.44 -10.01
N PHE A 86 -6.59 -17.78 -9.65
CA PHE A 86 -5.53 -17.94 -10.65
C PHE A 86 -5.69 -19.23 -11.48
N SER A 87 -6.32 -20.25 -10.92
CA SER A 87 -6.60 -21.52 -11.59
C SER A 87 -7.82 -21.46 -12.53
N THR A 88 -8.85 -20.67 -12.21
CA THR A 88 -10.10 -20.56 -13.01
C THR A 88 -9.86 -20.13 -14.46
N ARG A 89 -8.80 -19.38 -14.75
CA ARG A 89 -8.39 -19.04 -16.13
C ARG A 89 -8.23 -20.27 -17.04
N TYR A 90 -7.84 -21.42 -16.49
CA TYR A 90 -7.58 -22.64 -17.27
C TYR A 90 -8.83 -23.52 -17.44
N LEU A 91 -9.89 -23.23 -16.68
CA LEU A 91 -11.15 -23.97 -16.65
C LEU A 91 -11.85 -23.93 -18.02
N PHE A 92 -11.75 -22.82 -18.74
CA PHE A 92 -12.35 -22.65 -20.08
C PHE A 92 -11.56 -23.27 -21.24
N ARG A 93 -10.28 -23.62 -21.05
CA ARG A 93 -9.42 -24.08 -22.14
C ARG A 93 -9.15 -25.58 -22.13
N THR A 94 -8.82 -26.16 -20.97
CA THR A 94 -8.47 -27.59 -20.89
C THR A 94 -8.72 -28.11 -19.48
N TYR A 95 -9.76 -28.93 -19.32
CA TYR A 95 -10.17 -29.40 -17.99
C TYR A 95 -9.15 -30.35 -17.33
N SER A 96 -8.44 -31.16 -18.12
CA SER A 96 -7.49 -32.16 -17.62
C SER A 96 -6.26 -31.58 -16.94
N ILE A 97 -5.87 -30.33 -17.21
CA ILE A 97 -4.67 -29.69 -16.63
C ILE A 97 -4.98 -28.87 -15.37
N ILE A 98 -6.26 -28.64 -15.05
CA ILE A 98 -6.69 -27.85 -13.89
C ILE A 98 -6.05 -28.30 -12.57
N PRO A 99 -6.07 -29.60 -12.18
CA PRO A 99 -5.56 -30.00 -10.87
C PRO A 99 -4.05 -29.74 -10.74
N LEU A 100 -3.29 -29.96 -11.80
CA LEU A 100 -1.85 -29.66 -11.82
C LEU A 100 -1.60 -28.15 -11.70
N MET A 101 -2.30 -27.34 -12.48
CA MET A 101 -2.16 -25.88 -12.43
C MET A 101 -2.57 -25.32 -11.06
N PHE A 102 -3.64 -25.84 -10.47
CA PHE A 102 -4.07 -25.45 -9.14
C PHE A 102 -2.97 -25.68 -8.09
N ILE A 103 -2.32 -26.85 -8.10
CA ILE A 103 -1.22 -27.16 -7.16
C ILE A 103 -0.05 -26.18 -7.37
N ILE A 104 0.30 -25.90 -8.63
CA ILE A 104 1.37 -24.96 -8.96
C ILE A 104 1.05 -23.56 -8.42
N TYR A 105 -0.14 -23.03 -8.70
CA TYR A 105 -0.56 -21.71 -8.20
C TYR A 105 -0.72 -21.68 -6.70
N PHE A 106 -1.21 -22.76 -6.07
CA PHE A 106 -1.31 -22.87 -4.63
C PHE A 106 0.05 -22.70 -3.96
N CYS A 107 1.10 -23.34 -4.49
CA CYS A 107 2.46 -23.20 -3.99
C CYS A 107 3.06 -21.81 -4.27
N ILE A 108 2.96 -21.31 -5.50
CA ILE A 108 3.60 -20.04 -5.92
C ILE A 108 2.90 -18.84 -5.28
N VAL A 109 1.57 -18.74 -5.41
CA VAL A 109 0.79 -17.64 -4.84
C VAL A 109 0.85 -17.70 -3.33
N GLY A 110 0.73 -18.90 -2.75
CA GLY A 110 0.83 -19.10 -1.31
C GLY A 110 2.11 -18.58 -0.69
N THR A 111 3.24 -19.03 -1.24
CA THR A 111 4.55 -18.57 -0.76
C THR A 111 4.70 -17.07 -0.95
N GLY A 112 4.48 -16.54 -2.16
CA GLY A 112 4.63 -15.11 -2.44
C GLY A 112 3.75 -14.22 -1.54
N PHE A 113 2.47 -14.55 -1.41
CA PHE A 113 1.52 -13.82 -0.56
C PHE A 113 1.91 -13.88 0.92
N ILE A 114 2.19 -15.07 1.46
CA ILE A 114 2.53 -15.22 2.88
C ILE A 114 3.80 -14.46 3.21
N PHE A 115 4.85 -14.58 2.39
CA PHE A 115 6.09 -13.85 2.63
C PHE A 115 5.89 -12.33 2.51
N HIS A 116 5.06 -11.87 1.57
CA HIS A 116 4.73 -10.45 1.43
C HIS A 116 4.05 -9.88 2.68
N GLU A 117 2.98 -10.53 3.15
CA GLU A 117 2.23 -10.07 4.32
C GLU A 117 3.05 -10.18 5.60
N LEU A 118 3.83 -11.25 5.76
CA LEU A 118 4.76 -11.40 6.87
C LEU A 118 5.84 -10.32 6.86
N ALA A 119 6.35 -9.91 5.70
CA ALA A 119 7.35 -8.85 5.62
C ALA A 119 6.80 -7.51 6.12
N HIS A 120 5.58 -7.12 5.71
CA HIS A 120 4.90 -5.93 6.25
C HIS A 120 4.73 -6.02 7.76
N LYS A 121 4.28 -7.19 8.24
CA LYS A 121 4.07 -7.42 9.67
C LYS A 121 5.36 -7.32 10.47
N PHE A 122 6.41 -8.02 10.05
CA PHE A 122 7.71 -8.00 10.72
C PHE A 122 8.33 -6.60 10.70
N THR A 123 8.16 -5.85 9.61
CA THR A 123 8.64 -4.48 9.49
C THR A 123 7.87 -3.58 10.47
N ALA A 124 6.55 -3.61 10.50
CA ALA A 124 5.74 -2.84 11.44
C ALA A 124 6.07 -3.16 12.90
N GLN A 125 6.21 -4.44 13.23
CA GLN A 125 6.58 -4.90 14.58
C GLN A 125 7.98 -4.47 15.00
N LYS A 126 8.95 -4.43 14.07
CA LYS A 126 10.31 -3.92 14.35
C LYS A 126 10.29 -2.45 14.78
N TYR A 127 9.38 -1.65 14.23
CA TYR A 127 9.19 -0.25 14.60
C TYR A 127 8.24 -0.03 15.78
N GLY A 128 7.78 -1.10 16.45
CA GLY A 128 6.90 -1.01 17.62
C GLY A 128 5.42 -0.82 17.30
N TYR A 129 5.02 -0.88 16.02
CA TYR A 129 3.63 -0.75 15.62
C TYR A 129 2.87 -2.09 15.73
N TRP A 130 1.56 -1.99 15.99
CA TRP A 130 0.66 -3.13 15.92
C TRP A 130 0.28 -3.43 14.47
N SER A 131 0.40 -4.70 14.06
CA SER A 131 0.02 -5.17 12.73
C SER A 131 -0.65 -6.54 12.84
N GLU A 132 -1.85 -6.65 12.28
CA GLU A 132 -2.65 -7.88 12.19
C GLU A 132 -3.31 -7.93 10.81
N PHE A 133 -3.13 -9.04 10.09
CA PHE A 133 -3.79 -9.21 8.79
C PHE A 133 -5.32 -9.33 8.94
N ARG A 134 -6.04 -8.44 8.26
CA ARG A 134 -7.51 -8.43 8.18
C ARG A 134 -7.92 -8.58 6.72
N LEU A 135 -8.61 -9.68 6.43
CA LEU A 135 -9.18 -9.92 5.11
C LEU A 135 -10.18 -8.81 4.77
N TRP A 136 -10.12 -8.30 3.54
CA TRP A 136 -11.12 -7.40 3.00
C TRP A 136 -12.12 -8.18 2.12
N PRO A 137 -13.36 -8.41 2.58
CA PRO A 137 -14.31 -9.29 1.87
C PRO A 137 -14.67 -8.78 0.49
N TRP A 138 -14.80 -7.46 0.32
CA TRP A 138 -15.09 -6.85 -0.98
C TRP A 138 -13.95 -7.05 -1.98
N GLY A 139 -12.69 -6.93 -1.53
CA GLY A 139 -11.53 -7.23 -2.38
C GLY A 139 -11.51 -8.68 -2.84
N LEU A 140 -11.90 -9.61 -1.96
CA LEU A 140 -12.03 -11.02 -2.30
C LEU A 140 -13.12 -11.27 -3.36
N ALA A 141 -14.28 -10.62 -3.21
CA ALA A 141 -15.36 -10.69 -4.19
C ALA A 141 -14.94 -10.10 -5.56
N MET A 142 -14.22 -8.98 -5.55
CA MET A 142 -13.65 -8.39 -6.77
C MET A 142 -12.65 -9.32 -7.45
N ALA A 143 -11.76 -9.95 -6.69
CA ALA A 143 -10.80 -10.90 -7.22
C ALA A 143 -11.50 -12.09 -7.91
N LEU A 144 -12.51 -12.66 -7.26
CA LEU A 144 -13.34 -13.72 -7.85
C LEU A 144 -14.02 -13.26 -9.14
N PHE A 145 -14.72 -12.12 -9.11
CA PHE A 145 -15.37 -11.58 -10.30
C PHE A 145 -14.40 -11.36 -11.46
N SER A 146 -13.21 -10.82 -11.19
CA SER A 146 -12.19 -10.58 -12.21
C SER A 146 -11.54 -11.86 -12.77
N SER A 147 -11.72 -12.99 -12.10
CA SER A 147 -11.09 -14.26 -12.44
C SER A 147 -11.95 -15.20 -13.29
N LEU A 148 -13.23 -14.85 -13.51
CA LEU A 148 -14.13 -15.54 -14.43
C LEU A 148 -13.92 -15.09 -15.88
#